data_AF-A0A0D8L4E7-F1
#
_entry.id   AF-A0A0D8L4E7-F1
#
_cell.length_a   1.000
_cell.length_b   1.000
_cell.length_c   1.000
_cell.angle_alpha   90.00
_cell.angle_beta   90.00
_cell.angle_gamma   90.00
#
_symmetry.space_group_name_H-M   'P 1'
#
loop_
_entity.id
_entity.type
_entity.pdbx_description
1 polymer ?
#
loop_
_entity_poly.entity_id
_entity_poly.type
_entity_poly.pdbx_seq_one_letter_code
_entity_poly.pdbx_strand_id
1 'polypeptide(L)' 'MIRQMQHILSPGESRRYSFEIPRETARWLLVAAEFQIPGKNKNTVLINTEVNKNSNVVVVVRERSLTQMKIPVSDKP' A
#
# COMPACT_ATOMS: atom_id res chain seq x y z
N MET A 1 8.32 5.46 -14.43
CA MET A 1 7.10 5.21 -13.63
C MET A 1 5.97 4.86 -14.60
N ILE A 2 5.32 3.70 -14.46
CA ILE A 2 4.39 3.19 -15.50
C ILE A 2 2.93 3.61 -15.27
N ARG A 3 2.55 3.85 -14.01
CA ARG A 3 1.21 4.34 -13.66
C ARG A 3 1.29 5.05 -12.31
N GLN A 4 0.59 6.16 -12.16
CA GLN A 4 0.40 6.87 -10.89
C GLN A 4 -1.09 7.08 -10.66
N MET A 5 -1.52 6.91 -9.42
CA MET A 5 -2.85 7.25 -8.94
C MET A 5 -2.71 8.12 -7.70
N GLN A 6 -3.59 9.10 -7.56
CA GLN A 6 -3.63 10.00 -6.42
C GLN A 6 -5.05 10.10 -5.89
N HIS A 7 -5.18 10.08 -4.57
CA HIS A 7 -6.46 10.15 -3.90
C HIS A 7 -6.30 10.89 -2.57
N ILE A 8 -7.36 11.59 -2.17
CA ILE A 8 -7.48 12.16 -0.83
C ILE A 8 -8.22 11.13 0.03
N LEU A 9 -7.65 10.83 1.19
CA LEU A 9 -8.26 9.99 2.22
C LEU A 9 -8.70 10.86 3.39
N SER A 10 -9.96 10.72 3.80
CA SER A 10 -10.46 11.35 5.02
C SER A 10 -10.05 10.53 6.27
N PRO A 11 -9.92 11.15 7.46
CA PRO A 11 -9.65 10.40 8.68
C PRO A 11 -10.69 9.30 8.93
N GLY A 12 -10.23 8.07 9.21
CA GLY A 12 -11.09 6.90 9.42
C GLY A 12 -11.59 6.23 8.12
N GLU A 13 -11.37 6.83 6.96
CA GLU A 13 -11.75 6.24 5.68
C GLU A 13 -10.86 5.04 5.35
N SER A 14 -11.48 4.00 4.80
CA SER A 14 -10.79 2.87 4.18
C SER A 14 -11.19 2.81 2.71
N ARG A 15 -10.20 2.66 1.82
CA ARG A 15 -10.44 2.55 0.38
C ARG A 15 -9.68 1.36 -0.20
N ARG A 16 -10.37 0.57 -1.03
CA ARG A 16 -9.79 -0.56 -1.75
C ARG A 16 -9.43 -0.13 -3.15
N TYR A 17 -8.20 -0.43 -3.56
CA TYR A 17 -7.73 -0.25 -4.93
C TYR A 17 -7.48 -1.62 -5.57
N SER A 18 -7.85 -1.74 -6.84
CA SER A 18 -7.55 -2.92 -7.66
C SER A 18 -7.03 -2.45 -9.00
N PHE A 19 -5.93 -3.04 -9.44
CA PHE A 19 -5.33 -2.76 -10.72
C PHE A 19 -4.61 -4.00 -11.21
N GLU A 20 -4.63 -4.18 -12.53
CA GLU A 20 -3.86 -5.23 -13.17
C GLU A 20 -2.38 -4.87 -13.18
N ILE A 21 -1.55 -5.84 -12.81
CA ILE A 21 -0.09 -5.73 -12.85
C ILE A 21 0.37 -6.58 -14.04
N PRO A 22 0.99 -6.00 -15.08
CA PRO A 22 1.48 -6.77 -16.22
C PRO A 22 2.44 -7.87 -15.77
N ARG A 23 2.13 -9.13 -16.10
CA ARG A 23 2.83 -10.34 -15.61
C ARG A 23 4.32 -10.40 -15.94
N GLU A 24 4.76 -9.63 -16.92
CA GLU A 24 6.11 -9.74 -17.50
C GLU A 24 7.18 -8.92 -16.75
N THR A 25 6.81 -8.18 -15.70
CA THR A 25 7.76 -7.36 -14.95
C THR A 25 7.54 -7.47 -13.45
N ALA A 26 8.56 -7.95 -12.72
CA ALA A 26 8.61 -7.85 -11.27
C ALA A 26 8.52 -6.36 -10.90
N ARG A 27 7.40 -5.94 -10.31
CA ARG A 27 7.14 -4.53 -10.02
C ARG A 27 7.14 -4.30 -8.51
N TRP A 28 7.75 -3.20 -8.14
CA TRP A 28 7.52 -2.61 -6.84
C TRP A 28 6.37 -1.62 -6.98
N LEU A 29 5.35 -1.76 -6.14
CA LEU A 29 4.35 -0.72 -5.95
C LEU A 29 4.85 0.18 -4.82
N LEU A 30 5.07 1.46 -5.14
CA LEU A 30 5.35 2.48 -4.15
C LEU A 30 4.03 3.13 -3.73
N VAL A 31 3.68 3.02 -2.45
CA VAL A 31 2.61 3.81 -1.84
C VAL A 31 3.28 4.95 -1.08
N ALA A 32 2.88 6.18 -1.37
CA ALA A 32 3.38 7.37 -0.70
C ALA A 32 2.19 8.18 -0.16
N ALA A 33 2.40 8.87 0.96
CA ALA A 33 1.44 9.78 1.54
C ALA A 33 2.07 11.13 1.81
N GLU A 34 1.34 12.18 1.50
CA GLU A 34 1.70 13.55 1.84
C GLU A 34 1.04 13.91 3.17
N PHE A 35 1.87 14.19 4.16
CA PHE A 35 1.43 14.67 5.47
C PHE A 35 1.77 16.15 5.60
N GLN A 36 0.91 16.94 6.24
CA GLN A 36 1.21 18.35 6.56
C GLN A 36 2.53 18.48 7.33
N ILE A 37 2.80 17.53 8.23
CA ILE A 37 4.08 17.38 8.92
C ILE A 37 4.55 15.93 8.72
N PRO A 38 5.55 15.66 7.87
CA PRO A 38 6.00 14.30 7.61
C PRO A 38 6.70 13.68 8.82
N GLY A 39 6.40 12.40 9.11
CA GLY A 39 7.20 11.60 10.02
C GLY A 39 8.55 11.21 9.38
N LYS A 40 9.61 11.06 10.19
CA LYS A 40 10.96 10.71 9.70
C LYS A 40 10.94 9.42 8.88
N ASN A 41 11.10 9.53 7.55
CA ASN A 41 11.17 8.42 6.59
C ASN A 41 10.03 7.40 6.70
N LYS A 42 8.84 7.83 7.11
CA LYS A 42 7.67 6.96 7.29
C LYS A 42 6.52 7.29 6.33
N ASN A 43 6.80 8.04 5.28
CA ASN A 43 5.78 8.47 4.32
C ASN A 43 5.63 7.55 3.11
N THR A 44 6.40 6.47 3.04
CA THR A 44 6.38 5.52 1.92
C THR A 44 6.36 4.07 2.38
N VAL A 45 5.75 3.22 1.55
CA VAL A 45 5.75 1.76 1.68
C VAL A 45 6.02 1.17 0.30
N LEU A 46 6.97 0.25 0.22
CA LEU A 46 7.29 -0.52 -0.98
C LEU A 46 6.70 -1.91 -0.89
N ILE A 47 5.85 -2.26 -1.86
CA ILE A 47 5.18 -3.56 -1.93
C ILE A 47 5.75 -4.33 -3.12
N ASN A 48 6.31 -5.49 -2.85
CA ASN A 48 6.72 -6.43 -3.90
C ASN A 48 5.49 -7.18 -4.42
N THR A 49 5.16 -6.99 -5.69
CA THR A 49 3.93 -7.52 -6.29
C THR A 49 3.98 -9.03 -6.50
N GLU A 50 5.16 -9.61 -6.70
CA GLU A 50 5.34 -11.05 -6.87
C GLU A 50 5.07 -11.81 -5.57
N VAL A 51 5.58 -11.30 -4.46
CA VAL A 51 5.37 -11.89 -3.13
C VAL A 51 3.90 -11.81 -2.71
N ASN A 52 3.18 -10.77 -3.16
CA ASN A 52 1.80 -10.49 -2.74
C ASN A 52 0.76 -10.79 -3.84
N LYS A 53 1.12 -11.54 -4.89
CA LYS A 53 0.24 -11.78 -6.07
C LYS A 53 -1.13 -12.38 -5.76
N ASN A 54 -1.26 -13.09 -4.64
CA ASN A 54 -2.49 -13.76 -4.20
C ASN A 54 -3.08 -13.16 -2.92
N SER A 55 -2.60 -11.99 -2.48
CA SER A 55 -2.95 -11.39 -1.19
C SER A 55 -3.37 -9.95 -1.35
N ASN A 56 -4.41 -9.54 -0.61
CA ASN A 56 -4.69 -8.11 -0.45
C ASN A 56 -3.66 -7.51 0.52
N VAL A 57 -2.97 -6.47 0.10
CA VAL A 57 -2.04 -5.73 0.98
C VAL A 57 -2.78 -4.56 1.60
N VAL A 58 -2.69 -4.43 2.93
CA VAL A 58 -3.26 -3.30 3.67
C VAL A 58 -2.14 -2.36 4.06
N VAL A 59 -2.24 -1.11 3.62
CA VAL A 59 -1.38 -0.02 4.08
C VAL A 59 -2.20 0.86 5.01
N VAL A 60 -1.72 1.03 6.23
CA VAL A 60 -2.39 1.84 7.25
C VAL A 60 -1.70 3.18 7.37
N VAL A 61 -2.52 4.23 7.39
CA VAL A 61 -2.11 5.58 7.76
C VAL A 61 -2.30 5.72 9.27
N ARG A 62 -1.21 5.93 10.02
CA ARG A 62 -1.27 6.26 11.44
C ARG A 62 -0.51 7.55 11.70
N GLU A 63 -1.22 8.55 12.19
CA GLU A 63 -0.69 9.88 12.50
C GLU A 63 0.05 10.50 11.29
N ARG A 64 1.36 10.26 11.21
CA ARG A 64 2.29 10.81 10.20
C ARG A 64 3.14 9.72 9.56
N SER A 65 2.58 8.50 9.50
CA SER A 65 3.28 7.32 9.03
C SER A 65 2.38 6.39 8.22
N LEU A 66 3.00 5.74 7.24
CA LEU A 66 2.47 4.59 6.54
C LEU A 66 3.11 3.32 7.10
N THR A 67 2.33 2.26 7.22
CA THR A 67 2.83 0.94 7.59
C THR A 67 2.05 -0.13 6.86
N GLN A 68 2.76 -1.10 6.27
CA GLN A 68 2.11 -2.28 5.73
C GLN A 68 1.68 -3.19 6.88
N MET A 69 0.39 -3.48 6.97
CA MET A 69 -0.10 -4.53 7.84
C MET A 69 0.05 -5.89 7.14
N LYS A 70 0.68 -6.84 7.84
CA LYS A 70 0.55 -8.26 7.52
C LYS A 70 -0.82 -8.70 8.03
N ILE A 71 -1.76 -8.97 7.13
CA ILE A 71 -2.99 -9.66 7.53
C ILE A 71 -2.57 -11.08 7.89
N PRO A 72 -2.85 -11.58 9.12
CA PRO A 72 -2.64 -12.98 9.42
C PRO A 72 -3.47 -13.81 8.44
N VAL A 73 -2.81 -14.68 7.69
CA VAL A 73 -3.51 -15.69 6.89
C VAL A 73 -4.35 -16.48 7.89
N SER A 74 -5.67 -16.46 7.74
CA SER A 74 -6.55 -17.29 8.54
C SER A 74 -6.27 -18.74 8.16
N ASP A 75 -5.33 -19.38 8.85
CA ASP A 75 -5.20 -20.83 8.84
C ASP A 75 -6.42 -21.40 9.56
N LYS A 76 -7.51 -21.62 8.82
CA LYS A 76 -8.28 -22.86 8.90
C LYS A 76 -9.38 -22.94 7.83
N PRO A 77 -9.65 -24.18 7.34
CA PRO A 77 -10.66 -24.50 6.34
C PRO A 77 -12.09 -24.43 6.87
#